data_AF-A0A943C5E1-F1
#
_entry.id   AF-A0A943C5E1-F1
#
_cell.length_a   1.000
_cell.length_b   1.000
_cell.length_c   1.000
_cell.angle_alpha   90.00
_cell.angle_beta   90.00
_cell.angle_gamma   90.00
#
_symmetry.space_group_name_H-M   'P 1'
#
loop_
_entity.id
_entity.type
_entity.pdbx_description
1 polymer ?
#
loop_
_entity_poly.entity_id
_entity_poly.type
_entity_poly.pdbx_seq_one_letter_code
_entity_poly.pdbx_strand_id
1 'polypeptide(L)'
;MGILMIMCIGILAGRFLVSPRLKKGNEYVSILCTFILIFAMGVMLGKKENFLEELSSLGLSSFLFFLIPAGCSIGAVYFLTKHFMKNDESESCGKELEE
;
A
#
# COMPACT_ATOMS: atom_id res chain seq x y z
N MET A 1 16.53 12.75 -5.38
CA MET A 1 17.05 13.33 -4.12
C MET A 1 15.99 14.10 -3.33
N GLY A 2 15.28 15.07 -3.93
CA GLY A 2 14.28 15.87 -3.19
C GLY A 2 13.11 15.07 -2.59
N ILE A 3 12.59 14.08 -3.32
CA ILE A 3 11.43 13.26 -2.87
C ILE A 3 11.80 12.41 -1.64
N LEU A 4 13.00 11.81 -1.63
CA LEU A 4 13.47 11.02 -0.48
C LEU A 4 13.64 11.90 0.76
N MET A 5 14.18 13.12 0.62
CA MET A 5 14.25 14.07 1.72
C MET A 5 12.87 14.45 2.26
N ILE A 6 11.89 14.70 1.38
CA ILE A 6 10.52 15.02 1.80
C ILE A 6 9.88 13.87 2.59
N MET A 7 10.10 12.61 2.19
CA MET A 7 9.58 11.44 2.90
C MET A 7 10.25 11.27 4.27
N CYS A 8 11.57 11.46 4.35
CA CYS A 8 12.31 11.40 5.61
C CYS A 8 11.84 12.49 6.59
N ILE A 9 11.66 13.73 6.11
CA ILE A 9 11.14 14.83 6.93
C ILE A 9 9.69 14.55 7.36
N GLY A 10 8.87 14.00 6.47
CA GLY A 10 7.49 13.62 6.78
C GLY A 10 7.39 12.58 7.90
N ILE A 11 8.27 11.58 7.91
CA ILE A 11 8.36 10.57 8.99
C ILE A 11 8.79 11.22 10.31
N LEU A 12 9.79 12.11 10.26
CA LEU A 12 10.30 12.81 11.44
C LEU A 12 9.26 13.76 12.05
N ALA A 13 8.59 14.54 11.21
CA ALA A 13 7.50 15.43 11.59
C ALA A 13 6.29 14.65 12.11
N GLY A 14 5.93 13.54 11.46
CA GLY A 14 4.86 12.64 11.93
C GLY A 14 5.13 12.10 13.32
N ARG A 15 6.38 11.73 13.65
CA ARG A 15 6.74 11.28 14.99
C ARG A 15 6.67 12.38 16.05
N PHE A 16 6.96 13.63 15.68
CA PHE A 16 7.03 14.76 16.62
C PHE A 16 5.69 15.49 16.81
N LEU A 17 4.81 15.52 15.80
CA LEU A 17 3.54 16.25 15.77
C LEU A 17 2.30 15.39 16.10
N VAL A 18 2.43 14.08 16.29
CA VAL A 18 1.30 13.18 16.64
C VAL A 18 0.94 13.34 18.13
N SER A 19 0.31 14.46 18.44
CA SER A 19 -0.50 14.62 19.65
C SER A 19 -1.88 13.98 19.41
N PRO A 20 -2.49 13.30 20.42
CA PRO A 20 -3.75 12.56 20.24
C PRO A 20 -4.94 13.41 19.75
N ARG A 21 -4.89 14.74 19.93
CA ARG A 21 -5.91 15.69 19.44
C ARG A 21 -5.79 15.99 17.94
N LEU A 22 -4.58 15.95 17.38
CA LEU A 22 -4.31 16.21 15.96
C LEU A 22 -4.53 14.97 15.08
N LYS A 23 -4.57 13.77 15.68
CA LYS A 23 -4.76 12.50 14.98
C LYS A 23 -6.10 12.45 14.22
N LYS A 24 -7.21 12.89 14.83
CA LYS A 24 -8.54 12.94 14.19
C LYS A 24 -8.62 13.97 13.06
N GLY A 25 -7.99 15.13 13.22
CA GLY A 25 -7.96 16.16 12.18
C GLY A 25 -7.10 15.74 10.97
N ASN A 26 -5.95 15.13 11.23
CA ASN A 26 -5.06 14.64 10.18
C ASN A 26 -5.72 13.54 9.34
N GLU A 27 -6.55 12.68 9.94
CA GLU A 27 -7.30 11.66 9.20
C GLU A 27 -8.25 12.27 8.16
N TYR A 28 -9.04 13.27 8.58
CA TYR A 28 -9.97 13.96 7.67
C TYR A 28 -9.22 14.73 6.56
N VAL A 29 -8.16 15.45 6.93
CA VAL A 29 -7.31 16.18 5.97
C VAL A 29 -6.63 15.21 5.00
N SER A 30 -6.14 14.07 5.47
CA SER A 30 -5.52 13.06 4.63
C SER A 30 -6.51 12.47 3.62
N ILE A 31 -7.74 12.17 4.05
CA ILE A 31 -8.78 11.66 3.15
C ILE A 31 -9.13 12.70 2.10
N LEU A 32 -9.38 13.95 2.51
CA LEU A 32 -9.69 15.04 1.59
C LEU A 32 -8.54 15.29 0.59
N CYS A 33 -7.30 15.27 1.07
CA CYS A 33 -6.12 15.40 0.23
C CYS A 33 -6.01 14.25 -0.78
N THR A 34 -6.21 13.00 -0.34
CA THR A 34 -6.25 11.83 -1.23
C THR A 34 -7.31 11.99 -2.31
N PHE A 35 -8.52 12.44 -1.96
CA PHE A 35 -9.57 12.72 -2.95
C PHE A 35 -9.15 13.77 -3.97
N ILE A 36 -8.58 14.89 -3.52
CA ILE A 36 -8.11 15.96 -4.41
C ILE A 36 -7.01 15.45 -5.35
N LEU A 37 -6.07 14.66 -4.83
CA LEU A 37 -4.96 14.11 -5.62
C LEU A 37 -5.43 13.11 -6.67
N ILE A 38 -6.33 12.18 -6.29
CA ILE A 38 -6.93 11.22 -7.23
C ILE A 38 -7.69 11.99 -8.32
N PHE A 39 -8.46 13.01 -7.94
CA PHE A 39 -9.19 13.84 -8.89
C PHE A 39 -8.25 14.58 -9.85
N ALA A 40 -7.22 15.24 -9.33
CA ALA A 40 -6.24 15.97 -10.14
C ALA A 40 -5.49 15.04 -11.11
N MET A 41 -5.10 13.86 -10.65
CA MET A 41 -4.48 12.85 -11.51
C MET A 41 -5.46 12.36 -12.58
N GLY A 42 -6.71 12.08 -12.22
CA GLY A 42 -7.77 11.69 -13.16
C GLY A 42 -8.05 12.75 -14.23
N VAL A 43 -8.13 14.03 -13.86
CA VAL A 43 -8.31 15.15 -14.80
C VAL A 43 -7.11 15.30 -15.75
N MET A 44 -5.89 15.15 -15.23
CA MET A 44 -4.68 15.19 -16.08
C MET A 44 -4.67 14.07 -17.12
N LEU A 45 -5.16 12.89 -16.75
CA LEU A 45 -5.28 11.74 -17.66
C LEU A 45 -6.41 11.94 -18.68
N GLY A 46 -7.57 12.48 -18.27
CA GLY A 46 -8.70 12.76 -19.16
C GLY A 46 -8.44 13.87 -20.18
N LYS A 47 -7.49 14.77 -19.91
CA LYS A 47 -7.07 15.85 -20.83
C LYS A 47 -6.16 15.37 -21.96
N LYS A 48 -5.74 14.09 -21.97
CA LYS A 48 -4.96 13.52 -23.08
C LYS A 48 -5.92 12.92 -24.11
N GLU A 49 -5.98 13.52 -25.29
CA GLU A 49 -6.79 13.08 -26.44
C GLU A 49 -6.55 11.59 -26.80
N ASN A 50 -5.27 11.14 -26.69
CA ASN A 50 -4.83 9.79 -27.03
C ASN A 50 -4.74 8.85 -25.81
N PHE A 51 -5.29 9.24 -24.66
CA PHE A 51 -5.11 8.47 -23.41
C PHE A 51 -5.70 7.06 -23.48
N LEU A 52 -6.88 6.88 -24.09
CA LEU A 52 -7.51 5.56 -24.15
C LEU A 52 -6.82 4.60 -25.11
N GLU A 53 -6.25 5.12 -26.20
CA GLU A 53 -5.48 4.32 -27.16
C GLU A 53 -4.12 3.91 -26.57
N GLU A 54 -3.43 4.85 -25.91
CA GLU A 54 -2.23 4.57 -25.10
C GLU A 54 -2.55 3.58 -23.96
N LEU A 55 -3.65 3.75 -23.24
CA LEU A 55 -4.07 2.86 -22.16
C LEU A 55 -4.43 1.46 -22.64
N SER A 56 -5.05 1.30 -23.80
CA SER A 56 -5.40 -0.02 -24.34
C SER A 56 -4.14 -0.80 -24.72
N SER A 57 -3.22 -0.14 -25.43
CA SER A 57 -1.96 -0.74 -25.86
C SER A 57 -0.99 -1.01 -24.70
N LEU A 58 -0.80 -0.03 -23.81
CA LEU A 58 0.08 -0.14 -22.63
C LEU A 58 -0.56 -0.95 -21.51
N GLY A 59 -1.88 -0.88 -21.35
CA GLY A 59 -2.63 -1.53 -20.27
C GLY A 59 -2.63 -3.04 -20.38
N LEU A 60 -2.72 -3.61 -21.59
CA LEU A 60 -2.66 -5.06 -21.77
C LEU A 60 -1.28 -5.62 -21.35
N SER A 61 -0.21 -4.96 -21.80
CA SER A 61 1.16 -5.33 -21.44
C SER A 61 1.41 -5.13 -19.94
N SER A 62 1.00 -3.98 -19.40
CA SER A 62 1.16 -3.64 -17.98
C SER A 62 0.33 -4.54 -17.07
N PHE A 63 -0.84 -4.99 -17.51
CA PHE A 63 -1.68 -5.93 -16.76
C PHE A 63 -1.00 -7.27 -16.61
N LEU A 64 -0.36 -7.77 -17.66
CA LEU A 64 0.40 -9.03 -17.63
C LEU A 64 1.62 -8.90 -16.69
N PHE A 65 2.34 -7.78 -16.77
CA PHE A 65 3.44 -7.44 -15.85
C PHE A 65 2.99 -7.10 -14.42
N PHE A 66 1.71 -6.80 -14.19
CA PHE A 66 1.16 -6.61 -12.86
C PHE A 66 0.69 -7.94 -12.27
N LEU A 67 0.02 -8.76 -13.07
CA LEU A 67 -0.60 -10.01 -12.62
C LEU A 67 0.44 -11.05 -12.21
N ILE A 68 1.56 -11.16 -12.94
CA ILE A 68 2.64 -12.10 -12.61
C ILE A 68 3.28 -11.76 -11.24
N PRO A 69 3.83 -10.54 -11.00
CA PRO A 69 4.36 -10.15 -9.70
C PRO A 69 3.33 -10.08 -8.59
N ALA A 70 2.09 -9.66 -8.87
CA ALA A 70 1.03 -9.62 -7.86
C ALA A 70 0.65 -11.02 -7.41
N GLY A 71 0.47 -11.96 -8.34
CA GLY A 71 0.23 -13.37 -8.03
C GLY A 71 1.40 -14.00 -7.28
N CYS A 72 2.64 -13.78 -7.73
CA CYS A 72 3.84 -14.22 -7.01
C CYS A 72 3.94 -13.60 -5.61
N SER A 73 3.62 -12.31 -5.45
CA SER A 73 3.65 -11.61 -4.15
C SER A 73 2.62 -12.19 -3.18
N ILE A 74 1.38 -12.40 -3.63
CA ILE A 74 0.33 -13.04 -2.83
C ILE A 74 0.73 -14.48 -2.47
N GLY A 75 1.25 -15.24 -3.43
CA GLY A 75 1.73 -16.60 -3.20
C GLY A 75 2.88 -16.66 -2.20
N ALA A 76 3.85 -15.74 -2.30
CA ALA A 76 4.97 -15.63 -1.39
C ALA A 76 4.51 -15.25 0.02
N VAL A 77 3.61 -14.27 0.17
CA VAL A 77 3.03 -13.91 1.47
C VAL A 77 2.23 -15.07 2.06
N TYR A 78 1.42 -15.77 1.25
CA TYR A 78 0.67 -16.93 1.74
C TYR A 78 1.58 -18.07 2.18
N PHE A 79 2.64 -18.36 1.41
CA PHE A 79 3.66 -19.34 1.78
C PHE A 79 4.36 -18.92 3.07
N LEU A 80 4.76 -17.65 3.19
CA LEU A 80 5.44 -17.13 4.36
C LEU A 80 4.52 -17.16 5.58
N THR A 81 3.28 -16.68 5.48
CA THR A 81 2.26 -16.80 6.56
C THR A 81 2.07 -18.26 6.97
N LYS A 82 1.92 -19.18 6.01
CA LYS A 82 1.70 -20.61 6.30
C LYS A 82 2.94 -21.32 6.85
N HIS A 83 4.15 -20.90 6.48
CA HIS A 83 5.39 -21.53 6.92
C HIS A 83 5.91 -20.91 8.23
N PHE A 84 5.73 -19.61 8.44
CA PHE A 84 6.17 -18.89 9.63
C PHE A 84 5.14 -18.99 10.76
N MET A 85 3.86 -18.70 10.53
CA MET A 85 2.85 -18.70 11.60
C MET A 85 2.30 -20.09 11.94
N LYS A 86 2.43 -21.09 11.06
CA LYS A 86 2.03 -22.48 11.40
C LYS A 86 3.05 -23.18 12.29
N ASN A 87 4.30 -22.71 12.33
CA ASN A 87 5.29 -23.23 13.29
C ASN A 87 5.01 -22.74 14.72
N ASP A 88 4.31 -21.62 14.89
CA ASP A 88 3.91 -21.13 16.23
C ASP A 88 2.73 -21.92 16.82
N GLU A 89 1.84 -22.50 16.00
CA GLU A 89 0.70 -23.29 16.51
C GLU A 89 1.09 -24.71 16.96
N SER A 90 2.18 -25.28 16.45
CA SER A 90 2.69 -26.58 16.89
C SER A 90 3.49 -26.56 18.19
N GLU A 91 3.89 -25.38 18.71
CA GLU A 91 4.58 -25.27 20.01
C GLU A 91 3.67 -24.86 21.17
N SER A 92 2.48 -24.31 20.91
CA SER A 92 1.53 -23.94 21.96
C SER A 92 0.47 -25.02 22.23
N CYS A 93 0.07 -25.81 21.23
CA CYS A 93 -0.95 -26.87 21.40
C CYS A 93 -0.41 -28.16 22.06
N GLY A 94 0.88 -28.20 22.41
CA GLY A 94 1.50 -29.31 23.14
C GLY A 94 1.67 -29.08 24.64
N LYS A 95 1.27 -27.91 25.19
CA LYS A 95 1.46 -27.58 26.62
C LYS A 95 0.16 -27.43 27.42
N GLU A 96 -1.00 -27.50 26.78
CA GLU A 96 -2.31 -27.48 27.49
C GLU A 96 -2.88 -28.89 27.76
N LEU A 97 -2.17 -29.97 27.39
CA LEU A 97 -2.58 -31.36 27.63
C LEU A 97 -1.61 -32.13 28.56
N GLU A 98 -0.79 -31.43 29.35
CA GLU A 98 0.03 -32.00 30.43
C GLU A 98 -0.06 -31.23 31.77
N GLU A 99 -1.10 -30.41 31.99
CA GLU A 99 -1.51 -29.94 33.33
C GLU A 99 -2.88 -30.47 33.74
#